data_AF-A0A243P7Y6-F1
#
_entry.id   AF-A0A243P7Y6-F1
#
_cell.length_a   1.000
_cell.length_b   1.000
_cell.length_c   1.000
_cell.angle_alpha   90.00
_cell.angle_beta   90.00
_cell.angle_gamma   90.00
#
_symmetry.space_group_name_H-M   'P 1'
#
loop_
_entity.id
_entity.type
_entity.pdbx_description
1 polymer ?
#
loop_
_entity_poly.entity_id
_entity_poly.type
_entity_poly.pdbx_seq_one_letter_code
_entity_poly.pdbx_strand_id
1 'polypeptide(L)'
;MSLRFYIDDSGKNDPPVFVLGGVAFQAEQVATFEAEWIAELASPPAIPFLKMKDANAGRGAFKGVPRSERDAKLARLGEILRTHATATVAVIVRHDDYERIFAGKMMAWMDRPYQMMFHLTIATAYKLVAEHGFGKTAEFVFDRQIEHETALRESYPALRQGMEPALAAFLLENPRHADDQIEVALQAADMIAWHVRRTWRDGTDAMARASGAGPSIVAIPGKHDLFTEKTLAFLASVATGTVRRLNTVFPYEAKQIGEDFEAMATYANLQLIAEARPLQPVELISFPATGTGTYQLVRSCAALGRPHLHRQSGTRCLGEASAA
;
A
#
# COMPACT_ATOMS: atom_id res chain seq x y z
N MET A 1 -6.25 10.66 23.47
CA MET A 1 -5.35 9.51 23.26
C MET A 1 -5.19 9.34 21.76
N SER A 2 -3.96 9.55 21.30
CA SER A 2 -3.56 9.43 19.89
C SER A 2 -2.62 8.23 19.78
N LEU A 3 -2.74 7.46 18.71
CA LEU A 3 -1.86 6.33 18.44
C LEU A 3 -0.77 6.74 17.46
N ARG A 4 0.40 6.11 17.55
CA ARG A 4 1.42 6.16 16.51
C ARG A 4 1.66 4.75 15.97
N PHE A 5 1.40 4.59 14.68
CA PHE A 5 1.63 3.36 13.95
C PHE A 5 3.00 3.42 13.27
N TYR A 6 3.77 2.35 13.42
CA TYR A 6 5.01 2.09 12.71
C TYR A 6 4.80 0.89 11.80
N ILE A 7 5.04 1.05 10.50
CA ILE A 7 4.72 0.06 9.47
C ILE A 7 5.97 -0.24 8.65
N ASP A 8 6.25 -1.52 8.42
CA ASP A 8 7.31 -2.02 7.53
C ASP A 8 6.72 -3.07 6.57
N ASP A 9 7.43 -3.41 5.50
CA ASP A 9 7.05 -4.43 4.54
C ASP A 9 7.83 -5.74 4.73
N SER A 10 7.21 -6.83 4.27
CA SER A 10 7.89 -8.12 4.16
C SER A 10 7.43 -8.84 2.91
N GLY A 11 8.37 -9.48 2.21
CA GLY A 11 8.06 -10.26 1.01
C GLY A 11 7.97 -9.46 -0.29
N LYS A 12 8.48 -8.23 -0.32
CA LYS A 12 8.64 -7.48 -1.57
C LYS A 12 9.50 -8.30 -2.55
N ASN A 13 8.88 -8.73 -3.66
CA ASN A 13 9.47 -9.58 -4.69
C ASN A 13 9.89 -10.99 -4.20
N ASP A 14 9.33 -11.47 -3.08
CA ASP A 14 9.57 -12.80 -2.53
C ASP A 14 8.20 -13.48 -2.27
N PRO A 15 7.68 -14.26 -3.24
CA PRO A 15 6.42 -15.01 -3.13
C PRO A 15 6.35 -15.91 -1.88
N PRO A 16 5.16 -16.32 -1.41
CA PRO A 16 3.85 -16.21 -2.08
C PRO A 16 3.05 -14.96 -1.73
N VAL A 17 3.45 -14.19 -0.70
CA VAL A 17 2.69 -13.03 -0.21
C VAL A 17 3.56 -11.81 -0.01
N PHE A 18 2.97 -10.65 -0.27
CA PHE A 18 3.40 -9.35 0.22
C PHE A 18 2.68 -9.05 1.53
N VAL A 19 3.40 -8.46 2.49
CA VAL A 19 2.85 -8.00 3.77
C VAL A 19 3.28 -6.56 3.99
N LEU A 20 2.33 -5.70 4.36
CA LEU A 20 2.60 -4.49 5.12
C LEU A 20 2.10 -4.74 6.53
N GLY A 21 3.01 -4.67 7.49
CA GLY A 21 2.75 -5.04 8.87
C GLY A 21 3.38 -4.06 9.83
N GLY A 22 2.81 -3.93 11.01
CA GLY A 22 3.27 -2.93 11.95
C GLY A 22 2.65 -3.00 13.32
N VAL A 23 3.06 -2.05 14.14
CA VAL A 23 2.69 -1.93 15.54
C VAL A 23 2.19 -0.53 15.84
N ALA A 24 1.20 -0.43 16.72
CA ALA A 24 0.68 0.80 17.27
C ALA A 24 1.11 0.95 18.73
N PHE A 25 1.53 2.15 19.10
CA PHE A 25 1.74 2.57 20.48
C PHE A 25 0.82 3.74 20.81
N GLN A 26 0.44 3.91 22.07
CA GLN A 26 -0.01 5.22 22.54
C GLN A 26 1.13 6.22 22.32
N ALA A 27 0.82 7.40 21.78
CA ALA A 27 1.84 8.38 21.41
C ALA A 27 2.75 8.75 22.60
N GLU A 28 2.20 8.79 23.81
CA GLU A 28 2.93 9.04 25.06
C GLU A 28 3.87 7.90 25.50
N GLN A 29 3.67 6.66 25.02
CA GLN A 29 4.50 5.50 25.40
C GLN A 29 5.69 5.28 24.46
N VAL A 30 5.70 5.96 23.30
CA VAL A 30 6.74 5.77 22.27
C VAL A 30 8.14 5.98 22.85
N ALA A 31 8.38 7.10 23.55
CA ALA A 31 9.71 7.41 24.07
C ALA A 31 10.23 6.37 25.08
N THR A 32 9.33 5.83 25.93
CA THR A 32 9.67 4.76 26.88
C THR A 32 10.04 3.48 26.16
N PHE A 33 9.20 3.07 25.19
CA PHE A 33 9.46 1.90 24.36
C PHE A 33 10.81 2.01 23.64
N GLU A 34 11.08 3.15 23.00
CA GLU A 34 12.32 3.36 22.23
C GLU A 34 13.55 3.31 23.14
N ALA A 35 13.48 3.89 24.35
CA ALA A 35 14.57 3.83 25.31
C ALA A 35 14.88 2.39 25.75
N GLU A 36 13.86 1.60 26.08
CA GLU A 36 14.04 0.20 26.47
C GLU A 36 14.53 -0.66 25.30
N TRP A 37 14.01 -0.43 24.09
CA TRP A 37 14.45 -1.12 22.89
C TRP A 37 15.92 -0.86 22.60
N ILE A 38 16.35 0.41 22.63
CA ILE A 38 17.75 0.81 22.42
C ILE A 38 18.66 0.20 23.50
N ALA A 39 18.24 0.23 24.77
CA ALA A 39 18.98 -0.39 25.86
C ALA A 39 19.13 -1.90 25.63
N GLU A 40 18.08 -2.57 25.17
CA GLU A 40 18.15 -3.98 24.83
C GLU A 40 19.03 -4.22 23.61
N LEU A 41 18.99 -3.41 22.55
CA LEU A 41 19.92 -3.53 21.41
C LEU A 41 21.39 -3.50 21.86
N ALA A 42 21.72 -2.63 22.82
CA ALA A 42 23.06 -2.50 23.40
C ALA A 42 23.45 -3.65 24.36
N SER A 43 22.48 -4.43 24.87
CA SER A 43 22.74 -5.56 25.77
C SER A 43 23.40 -6.75 25.03
N PRO A 44 24.21 -7.60 25.67
CA PRO A 44 24.77 -8.78 25.02
C PRO A 44 23.72 -9.78 24.49
N PRO A 45 23.86 -10.31 23.26
CA PRO A 45 24.80 -9.88 22.22
C PRO A 45 24.41 -8.50 21.67
N ALA A 46 25.35 -7.56 21.71
CA ALA A 46 25.10 -6.19 21.25
C ALA A 46 24.96 -6.16 19.72
N ILE A 47 23.90 -5.51 19.25
CA ILE A 47 23.63 -5.34 17.82
C ILE A 47 23.31 -3.86 17.55
N PRO A 48 23.78 -3.27 16.44
CA PRO A 48 23.52 -1.86 16.15
C PRO A 48 22.05 -1.57 15.80
N PHE A 49 21.36 -2.54 15.23
CA PHE A 49 19.95 -2.46 14.85
C PHE A 49 19.40 -3.89 14.63
N LEU A 50 18.08 -4.05 14.74
CA LEU A 50 17.39 -5.28 14.40
C LEU A 50 16.90 -5.23 12.94
N LYS A 51 17.22 -6.28 12.18
CA LYS A 51 16.49 -6.69 10.97
C LYS A 51 16.18 -8.19 11.07
N MET A 52 14.92 -8.58 11.09
CA MET A 52 14.47 -9.96 11.28
C MET A 52 14.96 -10.91 10.21
N LYS A 53 15.04 -10.47 8.95
CA LYS A 53 15.62 -11.30 7.88
C LYS A 53 17.07 -11.71 8.19
N ASP A 54 17.83 -10.81 8.79
CA ASP A 54 19.22 -11.02 9.18
C ASP A 54 19.31 -11.81 10.47
N ALA A 55 18.44 -11.52 11.44
CA ALA A 55 18.28 -12.27 12.67
C ALA A 55 17.87 -13.72 12.42
N ASN A 56 17.07 -14.03 11.40
CA ASN A 56 16.69 -15.38 11.02
C ASN A 56 17.83 -16.10 10.27
N ALA A 57 18.50 -15.41 9.35
CA ALA A 57 19.58 -15.99 8.55
C ALA A 57 20.94 -16.05 9.28
N GLY A 58 21.08 -15.42 10.45
CA GLY A 58 22.37 -15.35 11.17
C GLY A 58 23.42 -14.53 10.42
N ARG A 59 22.99 -13.46 9.75
CA ARG A 59 23.85 -12.56 8.95
C ARG A 59 23.68 -11.11 9.42
N GLY A 60 24.30 -10.17 8.72
CA GLY A 60 24.20 -8.74 9.05
C GLY A 60 24.66 -8.48 10.48
N ALA A 61 23.84 -7.75 11.25
CA ALA A 61 24.07 -7.45 12.66
C ALA A 61 24.19 -8.71 13.56
N PHE A 62 23.72 -9.87 13.10
CA PHE A 62 23.77 -11.14 13.83
C PHE A 62 24.84 -12.11 13.30
N LYS A 63 25.72 -11.66 12.41
CA LYS A 63 26.79 -12.51 11.87
C LYS A 63 27.69 -13.01 13.01
N GLY A 64 27.82 -14.33 13.13
CA GLY A 64 28.65 -14.98 14.16
C GLY A 64 27.97 -15.12 15.54
N VAL A 65 26.76 -14.58 15.73
CA VAL A 65 26.01 -14.76 16.97
C VAL A 65 25.37 -16.15 17.00
N PRO A 66 25.58 -16.97 18.05
CA PRO A 66 24.94 -18.27 18.18
C PRO A 66 23.41 -18.18 18.12
N ARG A 67 22.78 -19.21 17.55
CA ARG A 67 21.31 -19.24 17.40
C ARG A 67 20.59 -19.10 18.74
N SER A 68 21.06 -19.76 19.79
CA SER A 68 20.49 -19.66 21.14
C SER A 68 20.52 -18.22 21.68
N GLU A 69 21.62 -17.51 21.49
CA GLU A 69 21.77 -16.11 21.91
C GLU A 69 20.92 -15.16 21.08
N ARG A 70 20.81 -15.41 19.76
CA ARG A 70 19.88 -14.70 18.87
C ARG A 70 18.44 -14.87 19.31
N ASP A 71 18.01 -16.11 19.54
CA ASP A 71 16.65 -16.41 19.96
C ASP A 71 16.35 -15.79 21.33
N ALA A 72 17.31 -15.80 22.26
CA ALA A 72 17.18 -15.11 23.54
C ALA A 72 17.09 -13.58 23.40
N LYS A 73 17.89 -12.97 22.51
CA LYS A 73 17.80 -11.53 22.18
C LYS A 73 16.43 -11.18 21.62
N LEU A 74 15.93 -11.97 20.66
CA LEU A 74 14.60 -11.77 20.06
C LEU A 74 13.49 -11.94 21.10
N ALA A 75 13.61 -12.90 22.03
CA ALA A 75 12.64 -13.06 23.10
C ALA A 75 12.56 -11.81 24.00
N ARG A 76 13.70 -11.22 24.39
CA ARG A 76 13.72 -10.00 25.21
C ARG A 76 13.14 -8.79 24.47
N LEU A 77 13.49 -8.60 23.20
CA LEU A 77 12.88 -7.56 22.37
C LEU A 77 11.36 -7.77 22.18
N GLY A 78 10.93 -9.02 22.02
CA GLY A 78 9.52 -9.40 21.95
C GLY A 78 8.77 -9.04 23.23
N GLU A 79 9.37 -9.23 24.40
CA GLU A 79 8.75 -8.86 25.68
C GLU A 79 8.65 -7.34 25.89
N ILE A 80 9.66 -6.58 25.47
CA ILE A 80 9.57 -5.11 25.44
C ILE A 80 8.41 -4.70 24.53
N LEU A 81 8.33 -5.27 23.32
CA LEU A 81 7.23 -4.99 22.40
C LEU A 81 5.87 -5.30 23.02
N ARG A 82 5.71 -6.49 23.62
CA ARG A 82 4.45 -6.89 24.26
C ARG A 82 4.05 -5.97 25.41
N THR A 83 5.02 -5.43 26.14
CA THR A 83 4.78 -4.54 27.28
C THR A 83 4.23 -3.19 26.84
N HIS A 84 4.72 -2.64 25.74
CA HIS A 84 4.39 -1.27 25.31
C HIS A 84 3.40 -1.18 24.15
N ALA A 85 3.34 -2.20 23.29
CA ALA A 85 2.47 -2.20 22.12
C ALA A 85 0.99 -2.18 22.52
N THR A 86 0.24 -1.27 21.90
CA THR A 86 -1.22 -1.22 22.03
C THR A 86 -1.87 -2.24 21.12
N ALA A 87 -1.41 -2.34 19.88
CA ALA A 87 -1.94 -3.30 18.92
C ALA A 87 -0.96 -3.58 17.76
N THR A 88 -1.21 -4.66 17.02
CA THR A 88 -0.54 -4.94 15.74
C THR A 88 -1.51 -4.87 14.57
N VAL A 89 -1.04 -4.46 13.40
CA VAL A 89 -1.85 -4.40 12.18
C VAL A 89 -1.07 -5.02 11.03
N ALA A 90 -1.76 -5.75 10.16
CA ALA A 90 -1.16 -6.22 8.92
C ALA A 90 -2.19 -6.34 7.80
N VAL A 91 -1.72 -6.09 6.58
CA VAL A 91 -2.43 -6.35 5.33
C VAL A 91 -1.59 -7.33 4.54
N ILE A 92 -2.23 -8.41 4.09
CA ILE A 92 -1.59 -9.50 3.35
C ILE A 92 -2.23 -9.61 1.97
N VAL A 93 -1.40 -9.70 0.94
CA VAL A 93 -1.81 -9.86 -0.46
C VAL A 93 -0.97 -10.97 -1.10
N ARG A 94 -1.61 -11.93 -1.78
CA ARG A 94 -0.90 -12.94 -2.58
C ARG A 94 -0.34 -12.30 -3.84
N HIS A 95 0.89 -12.65 -4.21
CA HIS A 95 1.53 -12.15 -5.43
C HIS A 95 0.65 -12.46 -6.65
N ASP A 96 0.27 -13.72 -6.83
CA ASP A 96 -0.53 -14.17 -7.97
C ASP A 96 -1.89 -13.49 -8.08
N ASP A 97 -2.55 -13.22 -6.94
CA ASP A 97 -3.84 -12.52 -6.93
C ASP A 97 -3.67 -11.06 -7.35
N TYR A 98 -2.60 -10.40 -6.86
CA TYR A 98 -2.28 -9.04 -7.26
C TYR A 98 -1.96 -8.96 -8.76
N GLU A 99 -1.07 -9.81 -9.25
CA GLU A 99 -0.67 -9.83 -10.66
C GLU A 99 -1.86 -10.05 -11.59
N ARG A 100 -2.73 -11.00 -11.23
CA ARG A 100 -3.92 -11.32 -12.03
C ARG A 100 -4.93 -10.17 -12.07
N ILE A 101 -5.13 -9.46 -10.96
CA ILE A 101 -6.20 -8.47 -10.83
C ILE A 101 -5.74 -7.07 -11.24
N PHE A 102 -4.55 -6.65 -10.81
CA PHE A 102 -4.12 -5.27 -10.88
C PHE A 102 -3.00 -5.00 -11.87
N ALA A 103 -2.05 -5.92 -12.06
CA ALA A 103 -0.86 -5.65 -12.86
C ALA A 103 -1.21 -5.24 -14.29
N GLY A 104 -0.77 -4.05 -14.68
CA GLY A 104 -1.06 -3.43 -15.98
C GLY A 104 -2.51 -2.95 -16.15
N LYS A 105 -3.34 -3.05 -15.10
CA LYS A 105 -4.80 -2.76 -15.12
C LYS A 105 -5.18 -1.58 -14.21
N MET A 106 -4.19 -0.82 -13.75
CA MET A 106 -4.37 0.33 -12.84
C MET A 106 -3.68 1.58 -13.39
N MET A 107 -3.92 2.73 -12.76
CA MET A 107 -3.13 3.94 -13.01
C MET A 107 -1.65 3.64 -12.68
N ALA A 108 -0.71 4.16 -13.45
CA ALA A 108 0.73 3.84 -13.27
C ALA A 108 1.26 4.16 -11.85
N TRP A 109 0.70 5.18 -11.21
CA TRP A 109 1.02 5.54 -9.82
C TRP A 109 0.27 4.73 -8.77
N MET A 110 -0.60 3.78 -9.15
CA MET A 110 -1.28 2.82 -8.27
C MET A 110 -0.96 1.36 -8.61
N ASP A 111 -0.35 1.11 -9.78
CA ASP A 111 -0.03 -0.21 -10.30
C ASP A 111 1.23 -0.79 -9.62
N ARG A 112 1.24 -0.72 -8.29
CA ARG A 112 2.25 -1.33 -7.42
C ARG A 112 1.58 -1.91 -6.17
N PRO A 113 1.95 -3.12 -5.72
CA PRO A 113 1.35 -3.73 -4.53
C PRO A 113 1.45 -2.83 -3.30
N TYR A 114 2.63 -2.23 -3.10
CA TYR A 114 2.91 -1.36 -1.96
C TYR A 114 1.94 -0.18 -1.85
N GLN A 115 1.61 0.48 -2.95
CA GLN A 115 0.76 1.68 -2.94
C GLN A 115 -0.68 1.36 -2.55
N MET A 116 -1.23 0.27 -3.09
CA MET A 116 -2.53 -0.23 -2.67
C MET A 116 -2.51 -0.62 -1.18
N MET A 117 -1.52 -1.42 -0.78
CA MET A 117 -1.43 -1.94 0.58
C MET A 117 -1.21 -0.82 1.61
N PHE A 118 -0.54 0.27 1.24
CA PHE A 118 -0.37 1.46 2.08
C PHE A 118 -1.73 2.02 2.51
N HIS A 119 -2.66 2.22 1.56
CA HIS A 119 -4.01 2.69 1.86
C HIS A 119 -4.84 1.66 2.63
N LEU A 120 -4.72 0.38 2.27
CA LEU A 120 -5.41 -0.70 2.97
C LEU A 120 -4.96 -0.80 4.42
N THR A 121 -3.67 -0.59 4.71
CA THR A 121 -3.12 -0.65 6.07
C THR A 121 -3.72 0.43 6.95
N ILE A 122 -3.86 1.65 6.44
CA ILE A 122 -4.51 2.76 7.14
C ILE A 122 -5.99 2.44 7.42
N ALA A 123 -6.70 1.89 6.43
CA ALA A 123 -8.11 1.51 6.61
C ALA A 123 -8.29 0.35 7.61
N THR A 124 -7.40 -0.65 7.59
CA THR A 124 -7.41 -1.77 8.54
C THR A 124 -7.05 -1.29 9.94
N ALA A 125 -6.10 -0.39 10.09
CA ALA A 125 -5.75 0.25 11.37
C ALA A 125 -6.93 1.04 11.93
N TYR A 126 -7.63 1.83 11.11
CA TYR A 126 -8.84 2.54 11.53
C TYR A 126 -9.92 1.57 12.06
N LYS A 127 -10.18 0.47 11.34
CA LYS A 127 -11.14 -0.56 11.79
C LYS A 127 -10.72 -1.17 13.12
N LEU A 128 -9.45 -1.55 13.27
CA LEU A 128 -8.90 -2.12 14.50
C LEU A 128 -9.10 -1.18 15.69
N VAL A 129 -8.79 0.11 15.51
CA VAL A 129 -8.93 1.13 16.56
C VAL A 129 -10.40 1.38 16.90
N ALA A 130 -11.28 1.44 15.91
CA ALA A 130 -12.71 1.61 16.10
C ALA A 130 -13.34 0.41 16.84
N GLU A 131 -12.90 -0.82 16.51
CA GLU A 131 -13.38 -2.07 17.11
C GLU A 131 -13.01 -2.18 18.60
N HIS A 132 -11.81 -1.74 18.98
CA HIS A 132 -11.29 -1.90 20.34
C HIS A 132 -11.35 -0.62 21.19
N GLY A 133 -11.66 0.54 20.59
CA GLY A 133 -11.69 1.82 21.30
C GLY A 133 -10.31 2.32 21.75
N PHE A 134 -9.22 1.94 21.07
CA PHE A 134 -7.84 2.25 21.49
C PHE A 134 -7.46 3.73 21.40
N GLY A 135 -8.19 4.52 20.62
CA GLY A 135 -7.87 5.92 20.38
C GLY A 135 -8.86 6.58 19.42
N LYS A 136 -8.68 7.89 19.21
CA LYS A 136 -9.51 8.67 18.28
C LYS A 136 -8.76 9.17 17.05
N THR A 137 -7.44 9.30 17.18
CA THR A 137 -6.55 9.81 16.14
C THR A 137 -5.31 8.94 16.04
N ALA A 138 -4.65 8.99 14.90
CA ALA A 138 -3.44 8.25 14.61
C ALA A 138 -2.46 9.02 13.73
N GLU A 139 -1.19 8.84 14.02
CA GLU A 139 -0.05 9.14 13.17
C GLU A 139 0.48 7.85 12.55
N PHE A 140 0.97 7.93 11.32
CA PHE A 140 1.56 6.78 10.62
C PHE A 140 2.98 7.09 10.15
N VAL A 141 3.90 6.20 10.52
CA VAL A 141 5.31 6.21 10.13
C VAL A 141 5.57 4.91 9.37
N PHE A 142 5.89 5.04 8.09
CA PHE A 142 6.23 3.91 7.22
C PHE A 142 7.75 3.82 7.06
N ASP A 143 8.31 2.62 6.97
CA ASP A 143 9.71 2.45 6.60
C ASP A 143 9.96 3.00 5.19
N ARG A 144 11.09 3.68 5.01
CA ARG A 144 11.38 4.38 3.76
C ARG A 144 11.74 3.39 2.66
N GLN A 145 10.84 3.27 1.70
CA GLN A 145 11.13 2.69 0.40
C GLN A 145 11.32 3.79 -0.65
N ILE A 146 12.58 4.09 -1.01
CA ILE A 146 13.00 5.20 -1.89
C ILE A 146 12.18 5.33 -3.18
N GLU A 147 11.72 4.21 -3.74
CA GLU A 147 10.97 4.17 -5.00
C GLU A 147 9.55 4.78 -4.93
N HIS A 148 8.96 4.94 -3.73
CA HIS A 148 7.52 5.19 -3.59
C HIS A 148 7.16 6.49 -2.87
N GLU A 149 8.14 7.16 -2.25
CA GLU A 149 7.90 8.31 -1.35
C GLU A 149 7.32 9.52 -2.09
N THR A 150 7.89 9.90 -3.25
CA THR A 150 7.46 11.11 -3.97
C THR A 150 6.02 10.99 -4.46
N ALA A 151 5.67 9.87 -5.12
CA ALA A 151 4.32 9.65 -5.64
C ALA A 151 3.26 9.58 -4.53
N LEU A 152 3.57 8.94 -3.39
CA LEU A 152 2.67 8.90 -2.24
C LEU A 152 2.51 10.29 -1.62
N ARG A 153 3.61 11.00 -1.38
CA ARG A 153 3.60 12.34 -0.77
C ARG A 153 2.79 13.35 -1.60
N GLU A 154 2.93 13.30 -2.93
CA GLU A 154 2.24 14.21 -3.84
C GLU A 154 0.75 13.87 -4.00
N SER A 155 0.39 12.58 -3.96
CA SER A 155 -0.99 12.12 -4.14
C SER A 155 -1.83 12.19 -2.86
N TYR A 156 -1.23 12.05 -1.69
CA TYR A 156 -1.95 11.85 -0.44
C TYR A 156 -2.91 13.00 -0.07
N PRO A 157 -2.56 14.29 -0.22
CA PRO A 157 -3.48 15.37 0.10
C PRO A 157 -4.79 15.30 -0.69
N ALA A 158 -4.72 15.00 -1.99
CA ALA A 158 -5.89 14.84 -2.85
C ALA A 158 -6.70 13.59 -2.46
N LEU A 159 -6.02 12.49 -2.14
CA LEU A 159 -6.67 11.27 -1.67
C LEU A 159 -7.41 11.49 -0.35
N ARG A 160 -6.81 12.22 0.60
CA ARG A 160 -7.41 12.54 1.91
C ARG A 160 -8.71 13.33 1.77
N GLN A 161 -8.83 14.21 0.78
CA GLN A 161 -10.08 14.95 0.51
C GLN A 161 -11.21 14.03 0.03
N GLY A 162 -10.88 12.91 -0.63
CA GLY A 162 -11.85 11.91 -1.08
C GLY A 162 -12.12 10.78 -0.06
N MET A 163 -11.45 10.78 1.09
CA MET A 163 -11.65 9.77 2.13
C MET A 163 -12.99 9.97 2.85
N GLU A 164 -13.50 8.89 3.42
CA GLU A 164 -14.65 8.97 4.33
C GLU A 164 -14.30 9.91 5.51
N PRO A 165 -15.21 10.83 5.91
CA PRO A 165 -14.90 11.86 6.90
C PRO A 165 -14.33 11.36 8.23
N ALA A 166 -14.84 10.25 8.78
CA ALA A 166 -14.32 9.70 10.03
C ALA A 166 -12.89 9.13 9.86
N LEU A 167 -12.61 8.46 8.73
CA LEU A 167 -11.25 8.04 8.39
C LEU A 167 -10.30 9.24 8.19
N ALA A 168 -10.76 10.30 7.53
CA ALA A 168 -9.96 11.51 7.32
C ALA A 168 -9.66 12.26 8.63
N ALA A 169 -10.59 12.23 9.59
CA ALA A 169 -10.45 12.79 10.93
C ALA A 169 -9.61 11.92 11.86
N PHE A 170 -9.59 10.60 11.63
CA PHE A 170 -8.71 9.69 12.34
C PHE A 170 -7.23 9.97 12.07
N LEU A 171 -6.88 10.44 10.88
CA LEU A 171 -5.50 10.80 10.54
C LEU A 171 -5.15 12.16 11.16
N LEU A 172 -4.23 12.20 12.12
CA LEU A 172 -3.79 13.47 12.70
C LEU A 172 -3.01 14.29 11.66
N GLU A 173 -2.07 13.64 11.00
CA GLU A 173 -1.20 14.21 9.97
C GLU A 173 -1.18 13.32 8.72
N ASN A 174 -0.54 13.81 7.66
CA ASN A 174 -0.26 12.95 6.50
C ASN A 174 0.79 11.90 6.93
N PRO A 175 0.64 10.63 6.54
CA PRO A 175 1.65 9.61 6.81
C PRO A 175 3.01 10.04 6.29
N ARG A 176 4.05 9.78 7.09
CA ARG A 176 5.44 10.07 6.76
C ARG A 176 6.24 8.79 6.57
N HIS A 177 7.34 8.91 5.85
CA HIS A 177 8.33 7.83 5.72
C HIS A 177 9.56 8.17 6.56
N ALA A 178 10.18 7.16 7.17
CA ALA A 178 11.37 7.33 7.97
C ALA A 178 12.33 6.16 7.82
N ASP A 179 13.57 6.38 8.24
CA ASP A 179 14.62 5.36 8.25
C ASP A 179 14.57 4.60 9.58
N ASP A 180 14.56 3.28 9.55
CA ASP A 180 14.48 2.43 10.74
C ASP A 180 15.73 2.43 11.63
N GLN A 181 16.83 2.99 11.14
CA GLN A 181 18.02 3.29 11.95
C GLN A 181 17.87 4.60 12.72
N ILE A 182 16.90 5.45 12.34
CA ILE A 182 16.59 6.72 13.00
C ILE A 182 15.34 6.56 13.88
N GLU A 183 14.27 5.98 13.34
CA GLU A 183 13.03 5.68 14.06
C GLU A 183 13.05 4.21 14.50
N VAL A 184 13.62 3.96 15.67
CA VAL A 184 13.88 2.59 16.15
C VAL A 184 12.62 1.72 16.24
N ALA A 185 11.45 2.33 16.44
CA ALA A 185 10.17 1.62 16.45
C ALA A 185 9.79 0.98 15.10
N LEU A 186 10.38 1.41 13.97
CA LEU A 186 10.26 0.68 12.70
C LEU A 186 10.90 -0.70 12.76
N GLN A 187 11.90 -0.93 13.61
CA GLN A 187 12.47 -2.28 13.81
C GLN A 187 11.48 -3.24 14.46
N ALA A 188 10.57 -2.73 15.29
CA ALA A 188 9.46 -3.53 15.80
C ALA A 188 8.41 -3.79 14.71
N ALA A 189 8.20 -2.84 13.79
CA ALA A 189 7.34 -3.06 12.64
C ALA A 189 7.90 -4.16 11.70
N ASP A 190 9.21 -4.17 11.43
CA ASP A 190 9.91 -5.26 10.72
C ASP A 190 9.68 -6.60 11.42
N MET A 191 9.75 -6.61 12.77
CA MET A 191 9.45 -7.80 13.58
C MET A 191 8.04 -8.35 13.33
N ILE A 192 7.02 -7.49 13.36
CA ILE A 192 5.64 -7.88 13.08
C ILE A 192 5.48 -8.35 11.64
N ALA A 193 5.91 -7.55 10.66
CA ALA A 193 5.74 -7.85 9.23
C ALA A 193 6.39 -9.21 8.86
N TRP A 194 7.57 -9.49 9.42
CA TRP A 194 8.26 -10.75 9.22
C TRP A 194 7.53 -11.95 9.82
N HIS A 195 7.02 -11.83 11.05
CA HIS A 195 6.26 -12.90 11.72
C HIS A 195 4.94 -13.19 11.02
N VAL A 196 4.21 -12.13 10.61
CA VAL A 196 2.98 -12.28 9.81
C VAL A 196 3.31 -12.99 8.51
N ARG A 197 4.32 -12.56 7.75
CA ARG A 197 4.68 -13.22 6.48
C ARG A 197 5.03 -14.70 6.67
N ARG A 198 5.77 -15.06 7.72
CA ARG A 198 6.14 -16.45 8.04
C ARG A 198 4.91 -17.35 8.16
N THR A 199 3.88 -16.88 8.84
CA THR A 199 2.58 -17.57 8.97
C THR A 199 2.03 -18.03 7.62
N TRP A 200 2.04 -17.11 6.65
CA TRP A 200 1.50 -17.35 5.32
C TRP A 200 2.41 -18.17 4.42
N ARG A 201 3.74 -17.99 4.53
CA ARG A 201 4.69 -18.84 3.80
C ARG A 201 4.67 -20.28 4.32
N ASP A 202 4.62 -20.45 5.63
CA ASP A 202 4.76 -21.74 6.29
C ASP A 202 3.40 -22.48 6.35
N GLY A 203 2.30 -21.84 5.90
CA GLY A 203 0.97 -22.45 5.75
C GLY A 203 0.24 -22.69 7.07
N THR A 204 0.50 -21.87 8.09
CA THR A 204 -0.08 -22.04 9.43
C THR A 204 -1.28 -21.12 9.65
N ASP A 205 -2.34 -21.61 10.30
CA ASP A 205 -3.57 -20.83 10.55
C ASP A 205 -3.43 -19.73 11.63
N ALA A 206 -2.32 -19.68 12.35
CA ALA A 206 -2.07 -18.71 13.42
C ALA A 206 -0.68 -18.09 13.27
N MET A 207 -0.54 -16.84 13.72
CA MET A 207 0.72 -16.10 13.58
C MET A 207 1.90 -16.92 14.11
N ALA A 208 2.89 -17.14 13.24
CA ALA A 208 3.96 -18.10 13.49
C ALA A 208 4.82 -17.67 14.67
N ARG A 209 5.08 -18.60 15.60
CA ARG A 209 6.12 -18.45 16.64
C ARG A 209 7.51 -18.74 16.07
N ALA A 210 7.81 -18.15 14.91
CA ALA A 210 8.97 -18.47 14.07
C ALA A 210 10.32 -17.98 14.63
N SER A 211 10.31 -17.33 15.79
CA SER A 211 11.49 -16.81 16.48
C SER A 211 11.25 -16.76 17.99
N GLY A 212 12.29 -16.45 18.78
CA GLY A 212 12.16 -16.22 20.22
C GLY A 212 11.17 -15.13 20.61
N ALA A 213 10.91 -14.15 19.73
CA ALA A 213 9.92 -13.09 19.97
C ALA A 213 8.47 -13.55 19.77
N GLY A 214 8.27 -14.67 19.05
CA GLY A 214 6.96 -15.16 18.62
C GLY A 214 5.91 -15.25 19.73
N PRO A 215 6.19 -15.87 20.89
CA PRO A 215 5.25 -15.95 22.01
C PRO A 215 4.74 -14.59 22.51
N SER A 216 5.61 -13.59 22.54
CA SER A 216 5.26 -12.25 23.01
C SER A 216 4.40 -11.52 21.98
N ILE A 217 4.75 -11.65 20.69
CA ILE A 217 4.02 -10.99 19.60
C ILE A 217 2.60 -11.52 19.47
N VAL A 218 2.39 -12.85 19.57
CA VAL A 218 1.04 -13.45 19.46
C VAL A 218 0.09 -13.05 20.58
N ALA A 219 0.62 -12.52 21.69
CA ALA A 219 -0.17 -12.04 22.81
C ALA A 219 -0.66 -10.60 22.62
N ILE A 220 -0.14 -9.86 21.63
CA ILE A 220 -0.54 -8.48 21.37
C ILE A 220 -1.84 -8.49 20.55
N PRO A 221 -2.88 -7.73 20.96
CA PRO A 221 -4.10 -7.59 20.17
C PRO A 221 -3.76 -7.13 18.75
N GLY A 222 -4.43 -7.68 17.73
CA GLY A 222 -4.13 -7.27 16.38
C GLY A 222 -5.15 -7.66 15.33
N LYS A 223 -5.03 -7.01 14.17
CA LYS A 223 -5.85 -7.27 12.99
C LYS A 223 -4.94 -7.51 11.78
N HIS A 224 -4.92 -8.74 11.31
CA HIS A 224 -4.10 -9.18 10.18
C HIS A 224 -5.01 -9.67 9.06
N ASP A 225 -5.33 -8.79 8.10
CA ASP A 225 -6.33 -9.05 7.07
C ASP A 225 -5.68 -9.59 5.79
N LEU A 226 -6.08 -10.80 5.37
CA LEU A 226 -5.82 -11.28 4.01
C LEU A 226 -6.82 -10.65 3.03
N PHE A 227 -6.30 -9.92 2.07
CA PHE A 227 -7.08 -9.46 0.93
C PHE A 227 -7.12 -10.56 -0.13
N THR A 228 -8.15 -11.39 -0.04
CA THR A 228 -8.42 -12.47 -1.01
C THR A 228 -8.64 -11.93 -2.42
N GLU A 229 -8.49 -12.78 -3.43
CA GLU A 229 -8.90 -12.50 -4.81
C GLU A 229 -10.27 -11.79 -4.90
N LYS A 230 -11.28 -12.27 -4.17
CA LYS A 230 -12.62 -11.67 -4.16
C LYS A 230 -12.60 -10.23 -3.66
N THR A 231 -11.87 -9.97 -2.56
CA THR A 231 -11.76 -8.62 -1.98
C THR A 231 -10.98 -7.70 -2.93
N LEU A 232 -9.90 -8.19 -3.52
CA LEU A 232 -9.09 -7.45 -4.48
C LEU A 232 -9.89 -7.12 -5.75
N ALA A 233 -10.67 -8.06 -6.29
CA ALA A 233 -11.54 -7.84 -7.44
C ALA A 233 -12.62 -6.78 -7.15
N PHE A 234 -13.18 -6.79 -5.93
CA PHE A 234 -14.08 -5.74 -5.48
C PHE A 234 -13.40 -4.36 -5.46
N LEU A 235 -12.19 -4.27 -4.91
CA LEU A 235 -11.42 -3.02 -4.90
C LEU A 235 -11.10 -2.52 -6.32
N ALA A 236 -10.75 -3.41 -7.24
CA ALA A 236 -10.55 -3.10 -8.65
C ALA A 236 -11.83 -2.55 -9.31
N SER A 237 -12.99 -3.13 -8.99
CA SER A 237 -14.29 -2.62 -9.45
C SER A 237 -14.60 -1.22 -8.92
N VAL A 238 -14.27 -0.94 -7.65
CA VAL A 238 -14.46 0.39 -7.06
C VAL A 238 -13.54 1.41 -7.75
N ALA A 239 -12.27 1.08 -7.95
CA ALA A 239 -11.31 1.93 -8.65
C ALA A 239 -11.77 2.24 -10.08
N THR A 240 -12.21 1.22 -10.82
CA THR A 240 -12.78 1.37 -12.16
C THR A 240 -13.99 2.32 -12.14
N GLY A 241 -14.91 2.14 -11.21
CA GLY A 241 -16.07 3.02 -11.06
C GLY A 241 -15.67 4.49 -10.82
N THR A 242 -14.65 4.73 -9.99
CA THR A 242 -14.12 6.08 -9.74
C THR A 242 -13.51 6.70 -10.99
N VAL A 243 -12.63 5.98 -11.69
CA VAL A 243 -12.02 6.42 -12.96
C VAL A 243 -13.10 6.81 -13.98
N ARG A 244 -14.13 5.98 -14.12
CA ARG A 244 -15.25 6.28 -15.02
C ARG A 244 -16.11 7.48 -14.59
N ARG A 245 -16.27 7.72 -13.29
CA ARG A 245 -16.98 8.92 -12.79
C ARG A 245 -16.20 10.20 -13.04
N LEU A 246 -14.88 10.13 -13.02
CA LEU A 246 -13.97 11.24 -13.35
C LEU A 246 -13.83 11.46 -14.87
N ASN A 247 -14.60 10.73 -15.68
CA ASN A 247 -14.59 10.80 -17.15
C ASN A 247 -13.19 10.56 -17.74
N THR A 248 -12.42 9.64 -17.15
CA THR A 248 -11.08 9.26 -17.61
C THR A 248 -10.98 7.75 -17.85
N VAL A 249 -9.83 7.31 -18.36
CA VAL A 249 -9.51 5.92 -18.70
C VAL A 249 -8.18 5.51 -18.08
N PHE A 250 -7.98 4.20 -17.90
CA PHE A 250 -6.69 3.70 -17.42
C PHE A 250 -5.60 3.81 -18.49
N PRO A 251 -4.30 3.82 -18.12
CA PRO A 251 -3.20 3.92 -19.08
C PRO A 251 -3.20 2.82 -20.14
N TYR A 252 -3.52 1.58 -19.78
CA TYR A 252 -3.60 0.47 -20.74
C TYR A 252 -4.74 0.66 -21.75
N GLU A 253 -5.87 1.24 -21.33
CA GLU A 253 -6.99 1.56 -22.20
C GLU A 253 -6.63 2.73 -23.11
N ALA A 254 -5.95 3.75 -22.58
CA ALA A 254 -5.42 4.84 -23.39
C ALA A 254 -4.43 4.33 -24.44
N LYS A 255 -3.53 3.39 -24.09
CA LYS A 255 -2.60 2.76 -25.03
C LYS A 255 -3.34 1.97 -26.11
N GLN A 256 -4.31 1.14 -25.73
CA GLN A 256 -5.13 0.39 -26.69
C GLN A 256 -5.93 1.33 -27.60
N ILE A 257 -6.49 2.40 -27.06
CA ILE A 257 -7.11 3.46 -27.85
C ILE A 257 -6.05 4.04 -28.79
N GLY A 258 -4.85 4.39 -28.32
CA GLY A 258 -3.77 4.90 -29.17
C GLY A 258 -3.38 3.97 -30.33
N GLU A 259 -3.23 2.66 -30.06
CA GLU A 259 -2.90 1.63 -31.04
C GLU A 259 -4.05 1.40 -32.04
N ASP A 260 -5.29 1.27 -31.56
CA ASP A 260 -6.49 1.20 -32.39
C ASP A 260 -6.68 2.49 -33.22
N PHE A 261 -6.18 3.63 -32.72
CA PHE A 261 -6.25 4.96 -33.31
C PHE A 261 -4.91 5.43 -33.91
N GLU A 262 -4.03 4.54 -34.41
CA GLU A 262 -2.98 4.93 -35.39
C GLU A 262 -3.55 5.77 -36.56
N ALA A 263 -4.88 5.81 -36.73
CA ALA A 263 -5.60 6.66 -37.66
C ALA A 263 -6.15 8.01 -37.13
N MET A 264 -6.23 8.32 -35.82
CA MET A 264 -6.79 9.64 -35.41
C MET A 264 -6.25 10.33 -34.15
N ALA A 265 -5.56 9.71 -33.18
CA ALA A 265 -5.17 10.42 -31.94
C ALA A 265 -3.70 10.92 -31.97
N THR A 266 -3.45 12.18 -31.58
CA THR A 266 -2.07 12.69 -31.47
C THR A 266 -1.38 12.23 -30.18
N TYR A 267 -0.07 12.01 -30.28
CA TYR A 267 0.84 11.63 -29.18
C TYR A 267 0.66 12.50 -27.91
N ALA A 268 0.32 13.78 -28.07
CA ALA A 268 0.12 14.73 -26.97
C ALA A 268 -1.01 14.34 -26.00
N ASN A 269 -2.12 13.78 -26.49
CA ASN A 269 -3.25 13.37 -25.63
C ASN A 269 -2.95 12.09 -24.84
N LEU A 270 -2.21 11.15 -25.44
CA LEU A 270 -1.78 9.93 -24.77
C LEU A 270 -0.80 10.24 -23.64
N GLN A 271 0.11 11.19 -23.88
CA GLN A 271 1.06 11.65 -22.87
C GLN A 271 0.36 12.39 -21.71
N LEU A 272 -0.64 13.24 -22.00
CA LEU A 272 -1.44 13.92 -20.96
C LEU A 272 -2.20 12.94 -20.04
N ILE A 273 -2.72 11.83 -20.59
CA ILE A 273 -3.35 10.77 -19.77
C ILE A 273 -2.30 10.02 -18.94
N ALA A 274 -1.15 9.70 -19.54
CA ALA A 274 -0.07 8.98 -18.86
C ALA A 274 0.55 9.80 -17.72
N GLU A 275 0.60 11.12 -17.86
CA GLU A 275 1.17 12.06 -16.88
C GLU A 275 0.11 12.68 -15.94
N ALA A 276 -1.17 12.28 -16.06
CA ALA A 276 -2.26 12.85 -15.29
C ALA A 276 -2.06 12.64 -13.79
N ARG A 277 -2.26 13.70 -13.00
CA ARG A 277 -2.19 13.62 -11.54
C ARG A 277 -3.39 12.84 -10.98
N PRO A 278 -3.29 12.31 -9.75
CA PRO A 278 -4.40 11.64 -9.07
C PRO A 278 -5.66 12.51 -9.07
N LEU A 279 -6.79 11.91 -9.47
CA LEU A 279 -8.10 12.55 -9.54
C LEU A 279 -8.20 13.75 -10.51
N GLN A 280 -7.18 14.01 -11.31
CA GLN A 280 -7.20 15.07 -12.31
C GLN A 280 -8.07 14.64 -13.50
N PRO A 281 -9.14 15.39 -13.81
CA PRO A 281 -9.86 15.23 -15.08
C PRO A 281 -8.89 15.54 -16.22
N VAL A 282 -8.75 14.64 -17.18
CA VAL A 282 -7.98 14.91 -18.40
C VAL A 282 -8.97 15.36 -19.47
N GLU A 283 -9.01 16.67 -19.72
CA GLU A 283 -9.70 17.19 -20.91
C GLU A 283 -8.84 16.88 -22.14
N LEU A 284 -9.39 16.05 -23.05
CA LEU A 284 -8.72 15.69 -24.29
C LEU A 284 -8.78 16.89 -25.25
N ILE A 285 -7.62 17.43 -25.64
CA ILE A 285 -7.54 18.58 -26.56
C ILE A 285 -7.62 18.07 -28.01
N SER A 286 -8.29 18.84 -28.87
CA SER A 286 -8.70 18.46 -30.23
C SER A 286 -7.59 17.96 -31.17
N PHE A 287 -8.01 17.07 -32.07
CA PHE A 287 -7.30 16.50 -33.22
C PHE A 287 -6.84 17.55 -34.26
N PRO A 288 -5.60 17.50 -34.78
CA PRO A 288 -5.18 18.35 -35.89
C PRO A 288 -5.66 17.90 -37.28
N ALA A 289 -6.24 16.70 -37.45
CA ALA A 289 -6.52 16.16 -38.80
C ALA A 289 -7.95 16.37 -39.33
N THR A 290 -8.95 16.73 -38.51
CA THR A 290 -10.36 16.82 -38.94
C THR A 290 -11.10 18.08 -38.49
N GLY A 291 -10.37 19.12 -38.07
CA GLY A 291 -10.93 20.41 -37.64
C GLY A 291 -11.25 20.49 -36.15
N THR A 292 -11.40 21.72 -35.68
CA THR A 292 -11.69 22.08 -34.27
C THR A 292 -13.11 21.66 -33.89
N GLY A 293 -13.25 20.66 -33.02
CA GLY A 293 -14.53 20.25 -32.45
C GLY A 293 -14.36 19.74 -31.03
N THR A 294 -15.40 19.89 -30.20
CA THR A 294 -15.47 19.31 -28.85
C THR A 294 -15.95 17.85 -28.95
N TYR A 295 -15.34 16.97 -28.15
CA TYR A 295 -15.63 15.54 -28.15
C TYR A 295 -16.01 15.07 -26.74
N GLN A 296 -16.89 14.09 -26.66
CA GLN A 296 -17.33 13.49 -25.41
C GLN A 296 -16.99 12.00 -25.40
N LEU A 297 -16.44 11.53 -24.28
CA LEU A 297 -16.24 10.10 -24.04
C LEU A 297 -17.61 9.43 -23.84
N VAL A 298 -17.92 8.49 -24.72
CA VAL A 298 -19.14 7.68 -24.69
C VAL A 298 -18.77 6.28 -24.22
N ARG A 299 -19.48 5.80 -23.20
CA ARG A 299 -19.19 4.53 -22.50
C ARG A 299 -19.38 3.31 -23.39
N SER A 300 -20.33 3.39 -24.31
CA SER A 300 -20.73 2.35 -25.26
C SER A 300 -21.72 2.95 -26.25
N CYS A 301 -21.69 2.51 -27.51
CA CYS A 301 -22.73 2.79 -28.50
C CYS A 301 -23.00 1.52 -29.32
N ALA A 302 -24.10 1.49 -30.06
CA ALA A 302 -24.51 0.34 -30.88
C ALA A 302 -23.41 -0.11 -31.87
N ALA A 303 -22.63 0.83 -32.42
CA ALA A 303 -21.56 0.53 -33.39
C ALA A 303 -20.34 -0.20 -32.79
N LEU A 304 -19.82 0.25 -31.64
CA LEU A 304 -18.54 -0.23 -31.11
C LEU A 304 -18.65 -1.11 -29.86
N GLY A 305 -19.73 -1.00 -29.07
CA GLY A 305 -19.91 -1.77 -27.84
C GLY A 305 -18.85 -1.55 -26.74
N ARG A 306 -17.83 -0.71 -26.96
CA ARG A 306 -16.71 -0.39 -26.07
C ARG A 306 -16.54 1.13 -25.88
N PRO A 307 -15.84 1.63 -24.85
CA PRO A 307 -15.62 3.07 -24.65
C PRO A 307 -14.90 3.74 -25.83
N HIS A 308 -15.39 4.90 -26.30
CA HIS A 308 -14.81 5.67 -27.42
C HIS A 308 -15.32 7.13 -27.42
N LEU A 309 -14.86 7.98 -28.34
CA LEU A 309 -15.24 9.40 -28.42
C LEU A 309 -16.36 9.66 -29.45
N HIS A 310 -17.34 10.49 -29.08
CA HIS A 310 -18.33 11.11 -29.99
C HIS A 310 -18.02 12.60 -30.18
N ARG A 311 -18.31 13.16 -31.35
CA ARG A 311 -18.24 14.61 -31.56
C ARG A 311 -19.49 15.26 -30.97
N GLN A 312 -19.35 16.24 -30.07
CA GLN A 312 -20.52 16.88 -29.42
C GLN A 312 -21.51 17.51 -30.41
N SER A 313 -21.04 17.92 -31.59
CA SER A 313 -21.87 18.55 -32.63
C SER A 313 -22.57 17.57 -33.57
N GLY A 314 -22.57 16.25 -33.31
CA GLY A 314 -23.26 15.28 -34.18
C GLY A 314 -23.37 13.88 -33.57
N THR A 315 -24.44 13.15 -33.93
CA THR A 315 -24.76 11.79 -33.48
C THR A 315 -23.81 10.69 -34.01
N ARG A 316 -22.63 11.06 -34.54
CA ARG A 316 -21.78 10.17 -35.32
C ARG A 316 -20.66 9.59 -34.46
N CYS A 317 -20.65 8.26 -34.35
CA CYS A 317 -19.59 7.48 -33.72
C CYS A 317 -18.34 7.49 -34.62
N LEU A 318 -17.17 7.88 -34.09
CA LEU A 318 -15.92 7.85 -34.87
C LEU A 318 -15.46 6.42 -35.21
N GLY A 319 -15.98 5.39 -34.54
CA GLY A 319 -15.74 4.00 -34.89
C GLY A 319 -16.36 3.54 -36.20
N GLU A 320 -17.34 4.27 -36.73
CA GLU A 320 -17.92 3.97 -38.05
C GLU A 320 -16.98 4.39 -39.20
N ALA A 321 -16.09 5.35 -38.95
CA ALA A 321 -15.21 5.89 -39.99
C ALA A 321 -13.99 5.00 -40.30
N SER A 322 -13.67 4.03 -39.42
CA SER A 322 -12.58 3.07 -39.64
C SER A 322 -13.01 1.79 -40.36
N ALA A 323 -14.29 1.69 -40.76
CA ALA A 323 -14.86 0.52 -41.45
C ALA A 323 -15.12 0.75 -42.95
N ALA A 324 -14.56 1.80 -43.55
CA ALA A 324 -14.64 2.10 -44.97
C ALA A 324 -13.26 2.27 -45.60
#